data_AF-A0A7C5F6U3-F1
#
_entry.id   AF-A0A7C5F6U3-F1
#
_cell.length_a   1.000
_cell.length_b   1.000
_cell.length_c   1.000
_cell.angle_alpha   90.00
_cell.angle_beta   90.00
_cell.angle_gamma   90.00
#
_symmetry.space_group_name_H-M   'P 1'
#
loop_
_entity.id
_entity.type
_entity.pdbx_description
1 polymer ?
#
loop_
_entity_poly.entity_id
_entity_poly.type
_entity_poly.pdbx_seq_one_letter_code
_entity_poly.pdbx_strand_id
1 'polypeptide(L)'
;MAWRLLELGGLEGFEIQSVYESVAYSVGKGEQPNTLILCYPSKPYVCVGYHQDISKEVDEGYCKMHDLPIVRRQTGGGTVYLDSNQLFYQLIMRSQGSFPPRLDALYEKYLEPAVETYRSFGLDAKFKPLNDIMINGKKCSGNGAASLADCIVIIGNVIIDVEHEKMANVLKVPSEKFKEKAAKSIAEWITSLRHELGYAPERSKVISAYIQAFEHSIGKLERGELTDQERAKLSEIADRLKSKLWIDGKIRKISKNAKATKISSKVSIIEYNYKSDKLLRITMRVIDDVIDEISLSGDFFAYPLDSVSNIEEELRGTLVDKKFLKEKLKDIFLKNKIKIEGITEEEIVRAIVQAKESIS
;
A
#
# COMPACT_ATOMS: atom_id res chain seq x y z
N MET A 1 15.76 23.04 7.62
CA MET A 1 16.84 22.06 7.35
C MET A 1 16.83 21.81 5.86
N ALA A 2 17.99 21.81 5.20
CA ALA A 2 18.07 21.49 3.78
C ALA A 2 17.55 20.06 3.54
N TRP A 3 16.82 19.86 2.45
CA TRP A 3 16.38 18.53 2.00
C TRP A 3 17.34 18.01 0.94
N ARG A 4 17.68 16.72 1.00
CA ARG A 4 18.47 16.06 -0.05
C ARG A 4 17.56 15.56 -1.16
N LEU A 5 17.96 15.76 -2.41
CA LEU A 5 17.30 15.23 -3.61
C LEU A 5 18.15 14.10 -4.21
N LEU A 6 17.55 12.93 -4.36
CA LEU A 6 18.10 11.77 -5.06
C LEU A 6 17.30 11.51 -6.34
N GLU A 7 17.88 11.79 -7.51
CA GLU A 7 17.29 11.44 -8.80
C GLU A 7 17.91 10.13 -9.30
N LEU A 8 17.24 9.01 -9.00
CA LEU A 8 17.79 7.66 -9.24
C LEU A 8 17.44 7.09 -10.62
N GLY A 9 16.59 7.78 -11.37
CA GLY A 9 16.19 7.33 -12.70
C GLY A 9 15.38 6.03 -12.67
N GLY A 10 15.67 5.15 -13.63
CA GLY A 10 14.98 3.87 -13.81
C GLY A 10 15.50 2.81 -12.84
N LEU A 11 14.61 2.26 -12.00
CA LEU A 11 14.91 1.20 -11.04
C LEU A 11 14.00 -0.01 -11.27
N GLU A 12 14.47 -1.22 -11.00
CA GLU A 12 13.61 -2.41 -11.07
C GLU A 12 12.62 -2.45 -9.88
N GLY A 13 11.54 -3.22 -10.01
CA GLY A 13 10.43 -3.22 -9.04
C GLY A 13 10.88 -3.47 -7.59
N PHE A 14 11.77 -4.42 -7.34
CA PHE A 14 12.30 -4.67 -5.99
C PHE A 14 13.14 -3.50 -5.46
N GLU A 15 13.90 -2.81 -6.32
CA GLU A 15 14.74 -1.68 -5.91
C GLU A 15 13.88 -0.46 -5.55
N ILE A 16 12.87 -0.14 -6.37
CA ILE A 16 11.91 0.94 -6.09
C ILE A 16 11.22 0.72 -4.74
N GLN A 17 10.82 -0.52 -4.48
CA GLN A 17 10.13 -0.89 -3.23
C GLN A 17 11.09 -1.06 -2.03
N SER A 18 12.39 -0.81 -2.19
CA SER A 18 13.40 -0.96 -1.14
C SER A 18 14.16 0.34 -0.83
N VAL A 19 14.32 1.23 -1.80
CA VAL A 19 15.23 2.38 -1.68
C VAL A 19 14.78 3.42 -0.65
N TYR A 20 13.48 3.63 -0.48
CA TYR A 20 12.99 4.52 0.58
C TYR A 20 13.34 3.98 1.98
N GLU A 21 13.34 2.66 2.19
CA GLU A 21 13.67 2.06 3.48
C GLU A 21 15.18 2.14 3.72
N SER A 22 16.01 1.89 2.70
CA SER A 22 17.46 2.02 2.86
C SER A 22 17.88 3.45 3.24
N VAL A 23 17.26 4.45 2.61
CA VAL A 23 17.46 5.87 2.93
C VAL A 23 16.86 6.23 4.29
N ALA A 24 15.73 5.64 4.69
CA ALA A 24 15.15 5.88 6.01
C ALA A 24 16.11 5.55 7.16
N TYR A 25 16.97 4.54 7.03
CA TYR A 25 17.96 4.21 8.06
C TYR A 25 18.97 5.34 8.32
N SER A 26 19.52 5.96 7.28
CA SER A 26 20.50 7.05 7.44
C SER A 26 19.82 8.34 7.93
N VAL A 27 18.62 8.64 7.41
CA VAL A 27 17.83 9.81 7.83
C VAL A 27 17.35 9.68 9.28
N GLY A 28 16.91 8.49 9.69
CA GLY A 28 16.44 8.21 11.05
C GLY A 28 17.53 8.42 12.10
N LYS A 29 18.75 7.98 11.80
CA LYS A 29 19.95 8.23 12.63
C LYS A 29 20.40 9.68 12.63
N GLY A 30 19.95 10.48 11.65
CA GLY A 30 20.40 11.85 11.45
C GLY A 30 21.75 11.97 10.75
N GLU A 31 22.20 10.91 10.08
CA GLU A 31 23.41 10.90 9.24
C GLU A 31 23.16 11.60 7.89
N GLN A 32 21.91 11.63 7.45
CA GLN A 32 21.45 12.33 6.25
C GLN A 32 20.25 13.22 6.58
N PRO A 33 20.05 14.33 5.84
CA PRO A 33 18.86 15.16 6.00
C PRO A 33 17.61 14.47 5.47
N ASN A 34 16.43 15.04 5.74
CA ASN A 34 15.20 14.63 5.07
C ASN A 34 15.42 14.55 3.55
N THR A 35 14.96 13.48 2.93
CA THR A 35 15.32 13.15 1.55
C THR A 35 14.08 13.00 0.68
N LEU A 36 14.09 13.64 -0.49
CA LEU A 36 13.20 13.37 -1.61
C LEU A 36 13.92 12.46 -2.60
N ILE A 37 13.32 11.33 -2.93
CA ILE A 37 13.78 10.42 -3.98
C ILE A 37 12.83 10.53 -5.17
N LEU A 38 13.37 10.71 -6.37
CA LEU A 38 12.66 10.60 -7.63
C LEU A 38 13.19 9.41 -8.42
N CYS A 39 12.29 8.51 -8.80
CA CYS A 39 12.62 7.32 -9.60
C CYS A 39 11.41 6.88 -10.44
N TYR A 40 11.60 5.92 -11.34
CA TYR A 40 10.53 5.32 -12.12
C TYR A 40 10.84 3.85 -12.42
N PRO A 41 9.83 2.99 -12.68
CA PRO A 41 10.06 1.61 -13.06
C PRO A 41 10.85 1.53 -14.37
N SER A 42 11.99 0.85 -14.33
CA SER A 42 12.75 0.51 -15.55
C SER A 42 12.05 -0.58 -16.37
N LYS A 43 11.26 -1.43 -15.70
CA LYS A 43 10.44 -2.50 -16.27
C LYS A 43 9.10 -2.58 -15.55
N PRO A 44 8.03 -3.05 -16.22
CA PRO A 44 6.74 -3.21 -15.58
C PRO A 44 6.75 -4.32 -14.51
N TYR A 45 5.96 -4.15 -13.45
CA TYR A 45 5.79 -5.14 -12.39
C TYR A 45 4.42 -5.01 -11.72
N VAL A 46 4.03 -6.04 -10.99
CA VAL A 46 2.81 -6.05 -10.16
C VAL A 46 3.19 -5.80 -8.71
N CYS A 47 2.61 -4.77 -8.11
CA CYS A 47 2.87 -4.39 -6.73
C CYS A 47 1.68 -4.72 -5.84
N VAL A 48 1.89 -5.61 -4.87
CA VAL A 48 0.86 -6.13 -3.97
C VAL A 48 1.01 -5.49 -2.59
N GLY A 49 -0.11 -5.08 -2.00
CA GLY A 49 -0.11 -4.47 -0.67
C GLY A 49 0.35 -5.45 0.42
N TYR A 50 0.93 -4.91 1.49
CA TYR A 50 1.54 -5.71 2.55
C TYR A 50 0.57 -6.76 3.15
N HIS A 51 -0.70 -6.41 3.34
CA HIS A 51 -1.73 -7.27 3.94
C HIS A 51 -2.58 -8.07 2.92
N GLN A 52 -2.24 -8.05 1.63
CA GLN A 52 -3.03 -8.74 0.60
C GLN A 52 -2.56 -10.19 0.35
N ASP A 53 -3.50 -11.11 0.10
CA ASP A 53 -3.16 -12.48 -0.34
C ASP A 53 -2.96 -12.51 -1.86
N ILE A 54 -1.71 -12.70 -2.32
CA ILE A 54 -1.38 -12.75 -3.75
C ILE A 54 -2.27 -13.73 -4.51
N SER A 55 -2.56 -14.89 -3.92
CA SER A 55 -3.35 -15.93 -4.57
C SER A 55 -4.83 -15.56 -4.73
N LYS A 56 -5.29 -14.50 -4.07
CA LYS A 56 -6.65 -13.95 -4.16
C LYS A 56 -6.71 -12.67 -5.00
N GLU A 57 -5.60 -11.93 -5.08
CA GLU A 57 -5.57 -10.61 -5.73
C GLU A 57 -4.95 -10.64 -7.13
N VAL A 58 -4.00 -11.55 -7.42
CA VAL A 58 -3.17 -11.52 -8.64
C VAL A 58 -3.43 -12.72 -9.54
N ASP A 59 -3.58 -12.48 -10.83
CA ASP A 59 -3.52 -13.53 -11.86
C ASP A 59 -2.04 -13.92 -12.08
N GLU A 60 -1.52 -14.79 -11.21
CA GLU A 60 -0.13 -15.25 -11.24
C GLU A 60 0.25 -15.91 -12.59
N GLY A 61 -0.74 -16.50 -13.28
CA GLY A 61 -0.55 -17.11 -14.60
C GLY A 61 -0.30 -16.05 -15.68
N TYR A 62 -1.12 -15.00 -15.70
CA TYR A 62 -0.90 -13.85 -16.58
C TYR A 62 0.46 -13.18 -16.29
N CYS A 63 0.77 -12.92 -15.02
CA CYS A 63 2.05 -12.30 -14.64
C CYS A 63 3.25 -13.11 -15.14
N LYS A 64 3.21 -14.43 -14.99
CA LYS A 64 4.26 -15.33 -15.48
C LYS A 64 4.37 -15.32 -17.00
N MET A 65 3.26 -15.28 -17.72
CA MET A 65 3.23 -15.27 -19.20
C MET A 65 3.79 -13.97 -19.79
N HIS A 66 3.66 -12.86 -19.06
CA HIS A 66 4.06 -11.52 -19.50
C HIS A 66 5.35 -11.01 -18.82
N ASP A 67 6.12 -11.91 -18.18
CA ASP A 67 7.35 -11.58 -17.47
C ASP A 67 7.20 -10.41 -16.47
N LEU A 68 6.07 -10.38 -15.74
CA LEU A 68 5.77 -9.37 -14.74
C LEU A 68 6.14 -9.89 -13.34
N PRO A 69 7.19 -9.33 -12.69
CA PRO A 69 7.53 -9.68 -11.32
C PRO A 69 6.40 -9.27 -10.36
N ILE A 70 6.12 -10.11 -9.37
CA ILE A 70 5.18 -9.79 -8.29
C ILE A 70 6.00 -9.33 -7.08
N VAL A 71 5.82 -8.08 -6.67
CA VAL A 71 6.54 -7.45 -5.57
C VAL A 71 5.56 -7.09 -4.46
N ARG A 72 5.73 -7.66 -3.27
CA ARG A 72 4.99 -7.22 -2.07
C ARG A 72 5.69 -6.03 -1.44
N ARG A 73 5.02 -4.87 -1.40
CA ARG A 73 5.55 -3.66 -0.74
C ARG A 73 5.29 -3.69 0.77
N GLN A 74 5.98 -2.80 1.49
CA GLN A 74 5.83 -2.66 2.95
C GLN A 74 4.64 -1.80 3.38
N THR A 75 4.00 -1.11 2.43
CA THR A 75 2.80 -0.32 2.71
C THR A 75 1.53 -1.13 2.41
N GLY A 76 0.43 -0.75 3.05
CA GLY A 76 -0.90 -1.27 2.74
C GLY A 76 -1.41 -0.83 1.37
N GLY A 77 -2.72 -0.93 1.16
CA GLY A 77 -3.37 -0.57 -0.11
C GLY A 77 -3.54 -1.75 -1.07
N GLY A 78 -4.20 -1.50 -2.20
CA GLY A 78 -4.54 -2.53 -3.19
C GLY A 78 -3.37 -2.95 -4.10
N THR A 79 -3.64 -3.96 -4.92
CA THR A 79 -2.71 -4.46 -5.94
C THR A 79 -2.75 -3.55 -7.15
N VAL A 80 -1.59 -3.23 -7.71
CA VAL A 80 -1.47 -2.31 -8.85
C VAL A 80 -0.42 -2.80 -9.84
N TYR A 81 -0.67 -2.55 -11.13
CA TYR A 81 0.34 -2.66 -12.19
C TYR A 81 1.10 -1.33 -12.30
N LEU A 82 2.43 -1.40 -12.35
CA LEU A 82 3.32 -0.24 -12.38
C LEU A 82 4.31 -0.38 -13.53
N ASP A 83 4.56 0.70 -14.26
CA ASP A 83 5.46 0.74 -15.42
C ASP A 83 6.21 2.09 -15.52
N SER A 84 6.99 2.25 -16.60
CA SER A 84 7.84 3.42 -16.81
C SER A 84 7.08 4.73 -17.07
N ASN A 85 5.75 4.68 -17.22
CA ASN A 85 4.90 5.87 -17.39
C ASN A 85 4.49 6.50 -16.04
N GLN A 86 5.15 6.11 -14.95
CA GLN A 86 4.91 6.65 -13.62
C GLN A 86 6.19 7.20 -13.03
N LEU A 87 6.16 8.47 -12.62
CA LEU A 87 7.22 9.08 -11.83
C LEU A 87 6.89 8.89 -10.35
N PHE A 88 7.70 8.15 -9.62
CA PHE A 88 7.58 8.03 -8.17
C PHE A 88 8.32 9.14 -7.46
N TYR A 89 7.66 9.70 -6.44
CA TYR A 89 8.30 10.48 -5.40
C TYR A 89 8.22 9.71 -4.08
N GLN A 90 9.34 9.69 -3.35
CA GLN A 90 9.42 9.08 -2.03
C GLN A 90 10.03 10.09 -1.08
N LEU A 91 9.28 10.47 -0.05
CA LEU A 91 9.64 11.48 0.93
C LEU A 91 10.02 10.76 2.23
N ILE A 92 11.25 10.97 2.69
CA ILE A 92 11.78 10.36 3.90
C ILE A 92 12.03 11.48 4.90
N MET A 93 11.25 11.48 5.98
CA MET A 93 11.28 12.53 7.00
C MET A 93 11.55 11.94 8.37
N ARG A 94 12.57 12.44 9.05
CA ARG A 94 12.87 12.00 10.41
C ARG A 94 11.69 12.32 11.35
N SER A 95 11.24 11.31 12.10
CA SER A 95 10.10 11.41 13.04
C SER A 95 10.44 10.99 14.48
N GLN A 96 11.68 10.54 14.72
CA GLN A 96 12.14 10.04 16.03
C GLN A 96 11.24 8.90 16.56
N GLY A 97 10.81 8.02 15.65
CA GLY A 97 10.03 6.83 15.99
C GLY A 97 8.55 7.07 16.29
N SER A 98 8.06 8.31 16.20
CA SER A 98 6.64 8.61 16.42
C SER A 98 5.86 8.64 15.10
N PHE A 99 4.79 7.83 15.01
CA PHE A 99 3.83 7.97 13.93
C PHE A 99 2.92 9.17 14.22
N PRO A 100 2.67 10.02 13.22
CA PRO A 100 1.96 11.28 13.40
C PRO A 100 0.49 11.01 13.76
N PRO A 101 -0.08 11.71 14.77
CA PRO A 101 -1.49 11.55 15.11
C PRO A 101 -2.41 11.98 13.95
N ARG A 102 -2.00 13.00 13.19
CA ARG A 102 -2.71 13.59 12.03
C ARG A 102 -1.99 13.27 10.73
N LEU A 103 -2.24 12.08 10.19
CA LEU A 103 -1.68 11.66 8.89
C LEU A 103 -2.32 12.43 7.73
N ASP A 104 -3.60 12.77 7.84
CA ASP A 104 -4.33 13.62 6.91
C ASP A 104 -3.64 14.96 6.68
N ALA A 105 -3.20 15.63 7.75
CA ALA A 105 -2.48 16.90 7.65
C ALA A 105 -1.10 16.76 6.99
N LEU A 106 -0.46 15.59 7.13
CA LEU A 106 0.80 15.32 6.43
C LEU A 106 0.57 15.05 4.95
N TYR A 107 -0.46 14.30 4.58
CA TYR A 107 -0.81 14.13 3.18
C TYR A 107 -1.17 15.48 2.54
N GLU A 108 -2.00 16.28 3.18
CA GLU A 108 -2.37 17.61 2.68
C GLU A 108 -1.12 18.46 2.41
N LYS A 109 -0.16 18.49 3.34
CA LYS A 109 1.09 19.25 3.16
C LYS A 109 1.99 18.68 2.07
N TYR A 110 2.25 17.37 2.11
CA TYR A 110 3.32 16.76 1.33
C TYR A 110 2.88 16.20 -0.02
N LEU A 111 1.57 16.16 -0.29
CA LEU A 111 1.03 15.86 -1.62
C LEU A 111 0.78 17.12 -2.46
N GLU A 112 0.78 18.31 -1.86
CA GLU A 112 0.61 19.57 -2.60
C GLU A 112 1.64 19.75 -3.73
N PRO A 113 2.94 19.38 -3.59
CA PRO A 113 3.86 19.44 -4.72
C PRO A 113 3.43 18.60 -5.93
N ALA A 114 2.80 17.44 -5.71
CA ALA A 114 2.24 16.62 -6.78
C ALA A 114 0.99 17.27 -7.40
N VAL A 115 0.13 17.89 -6.57
CA VAL A 115 -1.03 18.67 -7.04
C VAL A 115 -0.56 19.82 -7.93
N GLU A 116 0.41 20.61 -7.47
CA GLU A 116 1.00 21.73 -8.20
C GLU A 116 1.71 21.28 -9.49
N THR A 117 2.30 20.09 -9.48
CA THR A 117 2.86 19.49 -10.71
C THR A 117 1.77 19.37 -11.77
N TYR A 118 0.61 18.79 -11.46
CA TYR A 118 -0.51 18.70 -12.40
C TYR A 118 -1.04 20.07 -12.82
N ARG A 119 -1.17 21.02 -11.88
CA ARG A 119 -1.61 22.40 -12.17
C ARG A 119 -0.67 23.13 -13.11
N SER A 120 0.65 22.88 -13.02
CA SER A 120 1.64 23.46 -13.94
C SER A 120 1.45 23.02 -15.40
N PHE A 121 0.76 21.91 -15.65
CA PHE A 121 0.35 21.46 -16.98
C PHE A 121 -1.06 21.95 -17.39
N GLY A 122 -1.69 22.82 -16.60
CA GLY A 122 -3.00 23.40 -16.88
C GLY A 122 -4.20 22.55 -16.42
N LEU A 123 -3.99 21.57 -15.54
CA LEU A 123 -5.05 20.68 -15.04
C LEU A 123 -5.55 21.14 -13.65
N ASP A 124 -6.88 21.13 -13.42
CA ASP A 124 -7.49 21.46 -12.12
C ASP A 124 -7.37 20.28 -11.13
N ALA A 125 -6.13 19.96 -10.74
CA ALA A 125 -5.85 18.92 -9.77
C ALA A 125 -6.16 19.38 -8.34
N LYS A 126 -6.70 18.45 -7.54
CA LYS A 126 -7.05 18.69 -6.14
C LYS A 126 -6.68 17.50 -5.27
N PHE A 127 -6.15 17.78 -4.09
CA PHE A 127 -6.06 16.79 -3.02
C PHE A 127 -7.46 16.36 -2.58
N LYS A 128 -7.66 15.06 -2.42
CA LYS A 128 -8.86 14.46 -1.85
C LYS A 128 -8.43 13.57 -0.67
N PRO A 129 -8.83 13.92 0.56
CA PRO A 129 -8.58 13.08 1.71
C PRO A 129 -9.11 11.64 1.49
N LEU A 130 -8.40 10.61 1.96
CA LEU A 130 -7.22 10.73 2.84
C LEU A 130 -5.90 10.99 2.10
N ASN A 131 -5.71 10.44 0.91
CA ASN A 131 -4.40 10.30 0.27
C ASN A 131 -4.47 10.28 -1.26
N ASP A 132 -5.54 10.80 -1.86
CA ASP A 132 -5.72 10.77 -3.31
C ASP A 132 -5.53 12.16 -3.92
N ILE A 133 -5.09 12.20 -5.18
CA ILE A 133 -5.09 13.40 -6.01
C ILE A 133 -6.02 13.14 -7.17
N MET A 134 -6.92 14.09 -7.43
CA MET A 134 -8.01 13.95 -8.37
C MET A 134 -7.96 15.04 -9.44
N ILE A 135 -8.31 14.68 -10.67
CA ILE A 135 -8.56 15.58 -11.80
C ILE A 135 -9.91 15.17 -12.38
N ASN A 136 -10.84 16.12 -12.54
CA ASN A 136 -12.17 15.85 -13.11
C ASN A 136 -12.92 14.66 -12.46
N GLY A 137 -12.74 14.48 -11.15
CA GLY A 137 -13.37 13.38 -10.40
C GLY A 137 -12.67 12.02 -10.55
N LYS A 138 -11.58 11.93 -11.31
CA LYS A 138 -10.75 10.72 -11.48
C LYS A 138 -9.42 10.82 -10.75
N LYS A 139 -8.96 9.71 -10.20
CA LYS A 139 -7.69 9.62 -9.47
C LYS A 139 -6.51 9.68 -10.44
N CYS A 140 -5.55 10.56 -10.18
CA CYS A 140 -4.32 10.68 -10.96
C CYS A 140 -3.05 10.38 -10.13
N SER A 141 -3.17 10.05 -8.85
CA SER A 141 -2.01 9.68 -8.01
C SER A 141 -2.44 8.70 -6.92
N GLY A 142 -1.63 7.67 -6.70
CA GLY A 142 -1.77 6.75 -5.57
C GLY A 142 -0.70 7.02 -4.53
N ASN A 143 -1.12 7.34 -3.29
CA ASN A 143 -0.20 7.65 -2.21
C ASN A 143 -0.34 6.68 -1.04
N GLY A 144 0.72 6.51 -0.28
CA GLY A 144 0.71 5.77 0.97
C GLY A 144 1.81 6.27 1.88
N ALA A 145 1.68 5.96 3.17
CA ALA A 145 2.69 6.29 4.16
C ALA A 145 3.18 5.02 4.89
N ALA A 146 4.29 5.14 5.59
CA ALA A 146 4.80 4.16 6.53
C ALA A 146 5.61 4.82 7.64
N SER A 147 5.70 4.15 8.79
CA SER A 147 6.74 4.42 9.79
C SER A 147 7.87 3.41 9.58
N LEU A 148 9.07 3.88 9.25
CA LEU A 148 10.23 3.04 8.98
C LEU A 148 11.49 3.70 9.52
N ALA A 149 12.30 2.95 10.28
CA ALA A 149 13.60 3.39 10.78
C ALA A 149 13.61 4.84 11.34
N ASP A 150 12.72 5.11 12.32
CA ASP A 150 12.53 6.44 12.93
C ASP A 150 12.19 7.58 11.96
N CYS A 151 11.65 7.23 10.80
CA CYS A 151 11.15 8.13 9.79
C CYS A 151 9.67 7.90 9.48
N ILE A 152 9.00 8.96 9.04
CA ILE A 152 7.79 8.88 8.24
C ILE A 152 8.23 8.85 6.78
N VAL A 153 7.76 7.83 6.06
CA VAL A 153 7.95 7.70 4.62
C VAL A 153 6.61 7.95 3.94
N ILE A 154 6.56 8.86 2.97
CA ILE A 154 5.41 9.05 2.07
C ILE A 154 5.85 8.65 0.67
N ILE A 155 5.11 7.74 0.04
CA ILE A 155 5.36 7.28 -1.32
C ILE A 155 4.15 7.64 -2.15
N GLY A 156 4.39 8.27 -3.29
CA GLY A 156 3.36 8.56 -4.26
C GLY A 156 3.92 8.61 -5.67
N ASN A 157 3.05 8.95 -6.61
CA ASN A 157 3.41 9.03 -8.02
C ASN A 157 2.70 10.17 -8.75
N VAL A 158 3.33 10.61 -9.83
CA VAL A 158 2.69 11.35 -10.92
C VAL A 158 2.54 10.38 -12.08
N ILE A 159 1.31 10.17 -12.54
CA ILE A 159 0.95 9.23 -13.60
C ILE A 159 1.02 9.98 -14.93
N ILE A 160 2.06 9.71 -15.71
CA ILE A 160 2.25 10.28 -17.05
C ILE A 160 1.27 9.61 -18.02
N ASP A 161 1.19 8.28 -17.95
CA ASP A 161 0.24 7.47 -18.72
C ASP A 161 -0.21 6.24 -17.92
N VAL A 162 -1.33 5.64 -18.31
CA VAL A 162 -1.93 4.48 -17.64
C VAL A 162 -2.48 3.47 -18.65
N GLU A 163 -2.07 2.22 -18.52
CA GLU A 163 -2.57 1.10 -19.32
C GLU A 163 -3.69 0.35 -18.58
N HIS A 164 -4.92 0.86 -18.66
CA HIS A 164 -6.06 0.33 -17.87
C HIS A 164 -6.32 -1.17 -18.08
N GLU A 165 -6.14 -1.68 -19.30
CA GLU A 165 -6.30 -3.11 -19.60
C GLU A 165 -5.25 -3.97 -18.89
N LYS A 166 -3.98 -3.55 -18.90
CA LYS A 166 -2.91 -4.25 -18.17
C LYS A 166 -3.16 -4.22 -16.68
N MET A 167 -3.64 -3.09 -16.14
CA MET A 167 -4.05 -3.01 -14.74
C MET A 167 -5.17 -3.99 -14.39
N ALA A 168 -6.13 -4.22 -15.29
CA ALA A 168 -7.20 -5.18 -15.07
C ALA A 168 -6.71 -6.63 -15.19
N ASN A 169 -5.85 -6.92 -16.17
CA ASN A 169 -5.41 -8.28 -16.48
C ASN A 169 -4.52 -8.89 -15.40
N VAL A 170 -3.79 -8.07 -14.63
CA VAL A 170 -3.00 -8.57 -13.49
C VAL A 170 -3.86 -8.97 -12.30
N LEU A 171 -5.14 -8.56 -12.25
CA LEU A 171 -6.02 -8.86 -11.14
C LEU A 171 -6.69 -10.22 -11.31
N LYS A 172 -6.74 -10.98 -10.22
CA LYS A 172 -7.48 -12.24 -10.19
C LYS A 172 -8.97 -11.97 -10.12
N VAL A 173 -9.66 -12.19 -11.24
CA VAL A 173 -11.12 -12.05 -11.32
C VAL A 173 -11.78 -13.34 -11.82
N PRO A 174 -13.09 -13.55 -11.56
CA PRO A 174 -13.72 -14.85 -11.81
C PRO A 174 -13.84 -15.27 -13.29
N SER A 175 -13.78 -14.33 -14.23
CA SER A 175 -13.89 -14.61 -15.67
C SER A 175 -13.43 -13.41 -16.52
N GLU A 176 -13.20 -13.64 -17.82
CA GLU A 176 -12.84 -12.60 -18.78
C GLU A 176 -13.88 -11.46 -18.87
N LYS A 177 -15.18 -11.78 -18.78
CA LYS A 177 -16.24 -10.74 -18.71
C LYS A 177 -16.10 -9.83 -17.49
N PHE A 178 -15.57 -10.36 -16.38
CA PHE A 178 -15.25 -9.53 -15.20
C PHE A 178 -13.95 -8.73 -15.41
N LYS A 179 -12.97 -9.23 -16.19
CA LYS A 179 -11.78 -8.45 -16.56
C LYS A 179 -12.16 -7.23 -17.38
N GLU A 180 -13.02 -7.38 -18.39
CA GLU A 180 -13.50 -6.24 -19.19
C GLU A 180 -14.22 -5.19 -18.34
N LYS A 181 -15.06 -5.63 -17.39
CA LYS A 181 -15.72 -4.72 -16.44
C LYS A 181 -14.72 -4.03 -15.52
N ALA A 182 -13.69 -4.75 -15.07
CA ALA A 182 -12.62 -4.17 -14.26
C ALA A 182 -11.86 -3.10 -15.05
N ALA A 183 -11.47 -3.38 -16.31
CA ALA A 183 -10.80 -2.40 -17.17
C ALA A 183 -11.64 -1.13 -17.38
N LYS A 184 -12.94 -1.28 -17.67
CA LYS A 184 -13.87 -0.14 -17.79
C LYS A 184 -13.96 0.65 -16.49
N SER A 185 -14.11 -0.03 -15.36
CA SER A 185 -14.13 0.62 -14.05
C SER A 185 -12.82 1.36 -13.77
N ILE A 186 -11.66 0.77 -14.07
CA ILE A 186 -10.37 1.45 -13.87
C ILE A 186 -10.31 2.71 -14.75
N ALA A 187 -10.76 2.66 -16.01
CA ALA A 187 -10.79 3.82 -16.91
C ALA A 187 -11.77 4.93 -16.49
N GLU A 188 -12.85 4.57 -15.80
CA GLU A 188 -13.80 5.52 -15.21
C GLU A 188 -13.20 6.26 -14.01
N TRP A 189 -12.36 5.59 -13.21
CA TRP A 189 -11.89 6.11 -11.93
C TRP A 189 -10.44 6.57 -11.90
N ILE A 190 -9.58 6.16 -12.85
CA ILE A 190 -8.16 6.49 -12.89
C ILE A 190 -7.81 7.22 -14.20
N THR A 191 -7.07 8.31 -14.07
CA THR A 191 -6.59 9.13 -15.18
C THR A 191 -5.08 9.39 -15.11
N SER A 192 -4.55 10.05 -16.13
CA SER A 192 -3.12 10.35 -16.32
C SER A 192 -2.95 11.71 -16.99
N LEU A 193 -1.71 12.24 -17.00
CA LEU A 193 -1.38 13.43 -17.81
C LEU A 193 -1.78 13.23 -19.27
N ARG A 194 -1.47 12.07 -19.86
CA ARG A 194 -1.81 11.76 -21.25
C ARG A 194 -3.31 11.85 -21.52
N HIS A 195 -4.14 11.28 -20.66
CA HIS A 195 -5.59 11.25 -20.87
C HIS A 195 -6.23 12.64 -20.72
N GLU A 196 -5.77 13.44 -19.75
CA GLU A 196 -6.34 14.77 -19.52
C GLU A 196 -5.81 15.83 -20.51
N LEU A 197 -4.56 15.68 -21.00
CA LEU A 197 -3.94 16.63 -21.94
C LEU A 197 -4.10 16.25 -23.42
N GLY A 198 -4.43 14.99 -23.71
CA GLY A 198 -4.41 14.44 -25.07
C GLY A 198 -3.02 14.07 -25.59
N TYR A 199 -1.96 14.31 -24.82
CA TYR A 199 -0.58 13.89 -25.13
C TYR A 199 0.19 13.59 -23.84
N ALA A 200 1.17 12.69 -23.90
CA ALA A 200 2.03 12.39 -22.76
C ALA A 200 3.21 13.39 -22.68
N PRO A 201 3.34 14.19 -21.61
CA PRO A 201 4.50 15.06 -21.44
C PRO A 201 5.80 14.26 -21.27
N GLU A 202 6.92 14.84 -21.70
CA GLU A 202 8.23 14.25 -21.45
C GLU A 202 8.51 14.15 -19.94
N ARG A 203 9.03 13.00 -19.50
CA ARG A 203 9.35 12.73 -18.09
C ARG A 203 10.25 13.79 -17.46
N SER A 204 11.23 14.31 -18.22
CA SER A 204 12.13 15.40 -17.77
C SER A 204 11.37 16.67 -17.38
N LYS A 205 10.29 17.01 -18.11
CA LYS A 205 9.42 18.14 -17.80
C LYS A 205 8.60 17.87 -16.53
N VAL A 206 8.09 16.65 -16.37
CA VAL A 206 7.36 16.24 -15.16
C VAL A 206 8.26 16.27 -13.92
N ILE A 207 9.49 15.74 -14.02
CA ILE A 207 10.50 15.80 -12.96
C ILE A 207 10.80 17.26 -12.59
N SER A 208 11.04 18.10 -13.60
CA SER A 208 11.36 19.51 -13.39
C SER A 208 10.21 20.26 -12.71
N ALA A 209 8.97 20.03 -13.13
CA ALA A 209 7.78 20.62 -12.53
C ALA A 209 7.61 20.17 -11.08
N TYR A 210 7.81 18.88 -10.78
CA TYR A 210 7.72 18.35 -9.42
C TYR A 210 8.80 18.94 -8.50
N ILE A 211 10.05 19.00 -8.95
CA ILE A 211 11.15 19.62 -8.19
C ILE A 211 10.82 21.08 -7.87
N GLN A 212 10.37 21.86 -8.87
CA GLN A 212 10.01 23.26 -8.67
C GLN A 212 8.87 23.43 -7.67
N ALA A 213 7.81 22.62 -7.79
CA ALA A 213 6.69 22.64 -6.86
C ALA A 213 7.11 22.25 -5.43
N PHE A 214 8.01 21.27 -5.30
CA PHE A 214 8.52 20.83 -4.00
C PHE A 214 9.43 21.90 -3.37
N GLU A 215 10.32 22.52 -4.15
CA GLU A 215 11.18 23.61 -3.70
C GLU A 215 10.38 24.84 -3.28
N HIS A 216 9.28 25.15 -3.97
CA HIS A 216 8.38 26.22 -3.59
C HIS A 216 7.72 25.97 -2.22
N SER A 217 7.36 24.71 -1.95
CA SER A 217 6.69 24.31 -0.70
C SER A 217 7.64 24.19 0.50
N ILE A 218 8.83 23.63 0.30
CA ILE A 218 9.71 23.18 1.39
C ILE A 218 11.05 23.93 1.43
N GLY A 219 11.40 24.65 0.36
CA GLY A 219 12.69 25.32 0.18
C GLY A 219 13.64 24.52 -0.71
N LYS A 220 14.79 25.14 -1.02
CA LYS A 220 15.78 24.61 -1.98
C LYS A 220 16.25 23.20 -1.64
N LEU A 221 16.35 22.36 -2.66
CA LEU A 221 16.86 21.00 -2.56
C LEU A 221 18.37 20.95 -2.83
N GLU A 222 19.08 20.12 -2.07
CA GLU A 222 20.48 19.81 -2.29
C GLU A 222 20.59 18.46 -3.02
N ARG A 223 21.12 18.48 -4.23
CA ARG A 223 21.34 17.25 -5.01
C ARG A 223 22.40 16.39 -4.32
N GLY A 224 22.14 15.09 -4.25
CA GLY A 224 23.08 14.11 -3.72
C GLY A 224 22.96 12.76 -4.42
N GLU A 225 23.71 11.80 -3.91
CA GLU A 225 23.68 10.41 -4.34
C GLU A 225 23.38 9.50 -3.13
N LEU A 226 23.00 8.26 -3.41
CA LEU A 226 23.00 7.23 -2.37
C LEU A 226 24.41 7.09 -1.80
N THR A 227 24.52 7.03 -0.49
CA THR A 227 25.77 6.66 0.19
C THR A 227 26.05 5.17 0.03
N ASP A 228 27.29 4.74 0.26
CA ASP A 228 27.64 3.31 0.18
C ASP A 228 26.88 2.46 1.20
N GLN A 229 26.58 3.03 2.37
CA GLN A 229 25.74 2.38 3.39
C GLN A 229 24.30 2.21 2.90
N GLU A 230 23.72 3.23 2.25
CA GLU A 230 22.38 3.15 1.66
C GLU A 230 22.32 2.15 0.50
N ARG A 231 23.38 2.06 -0.32
CA ARG A 231 23.49 1.07 -1.40
C ARG A 231 23.58 -0.36 -0.86
N ALA A 232 24.42 -0.60 0.16
CA ALA A 232 24.53 -1.90 0.81
C ALA A 232 23.19 -2.32 1.43
N LYS A 233 22.52 -1.38 2.12
CA LYS A 233 21.22 -1.63 2.75
C LYS A 233 20.11 -1.85 1.72
N LEU A 234 20.13 -1.14 0.60
CA LEU A 234 19.22 -1.37 -0.53
C LEU A 234 19.32 -2.81 -1.03
N SER A 235 20.54 -3.34 -1.24
CA SER A 235 20.73 -4.73 -1.66
C SER A 235 20.16 -5.71 -0.64
N GLU A 236 20.45 -5.52 0.66
CA GLU A 236 19.95 -6.38 1.74
C GLU A 236 18.41 -6.41 1.77
N ILE A 237 17.77 -5.24 1.67
CA ILE A 237 16.31 -5.11 1.67
C ILE A 237 15.72 -5.76 0.42
N ALA A 238 16.28 -5.48 -0.75
CA ALA A 238 15.80 -6.05 -2.01
C ALA A 238 15.84 -7.58 -1.98
N ASP A 239 16.90 -8.18 -1.43
CA ASP A 239 17.02 -9.63 -1.27
C ASP A 239 15.99 -10.18 -0.29
N ARG A 240 15.70 -9.47 0.80
CA ARG A 240 14.59 -9.81 1.70
C ARG A 240 13.24 -9.76 0.96
N LEU A 241 12.97 -8.73 0.17
CA LEU A 241 11.71 -8.59 -0.57
C LEU A 241 11.53 -9.67 -1.65
N LYS A 242 12.62 -10.17 -2.23
CA LYS A 242 12.62 -11.30 -3.17
C LYS A 242 12.39 -12.64 -2.48
N SER A 243 12.60 -12.74 -1.17
CA SER A 243 12.44 -13.99 -0.45
C SER A 243 10.98 -14.47 -0.52
N LYS A 244 10.81 -15.78 -0.69
CA LYS A 244 9.48 -16.39 -0.72
C LYS A 244 8.68 -16.10 0.57
N LEU A 245 9.36 -16.08 1.71
CA LEU A 245 8.75 -15.76 3.01
C LEU A 245 8.11 -14.37 3.00
N TRP A 246 8.75 -13.39 2.34
CA TRP A 246 8.20 -12.05 2.21
C TRP A 246 7.06 -12.00 1.21
N ILE A 247 7.25 -12.57 0.01
CA ILE A 247 6.26 -12.55 -1.07
C ILE A 247 4.96 -13.24 -0.62
N ASP A 248 5.04 -14.43 -0.05
CA ASP A 248 3.88 -15.17 0.47
C ASP A 248 3.19 -14.42 1.63
N GLY A 249 3.94 -13.56 2.34
CA GLY A 249 3.49 -12.81 3.50
C GLY A 249 3.29 -13.70 4.74
N LYS A 250 2.98 -13.07 5.88
CA LYS A 250 2.60 -13.80 7.12
C LYS A 250 1.15 -14.28 7.11
N ILE A 251 0.52 -14.43 5.94
CA ILE A 251 -0.88 -14.81 5.84
C ILE A 251 -0.98 -16.32 6.14
N ARG A 252 -1.56 -16.65 7.31
CA ARG A 252 -1.77 -18.04 7.72
C ARG A 252 -2.84 -18.66 6.81
N LYS A 253 -2.42 -19.56 5.92
CA LYS A 253 -3.33 -20.32 5.05
C LYS A 253 -4.01 -21.40 5.89
N ILE A 254 -5.18 -21.09 6.44
CA ILE A 254 -5.96 -22.01 7.29
C ILE A 254 -6.56 -23.18 6.45
N SER A 255 -6.69 -23.03 5.12
CA SER A 255 -6.88 -24.11 4.13
C SER A 255 -6.96 -23.50 2.73
N LYS A 256 -6.39 -24.14 1.70
CA LYS A 256 -6.48 -23.64 0.30
C LYS A 256 -7.90 -23.67 -0.29
N ASN A 257 -8.82 -24.42 0.31
CA ASN A 257 -10.13 -24.74 -0.28
C ASN A 257 -11.33 -24.41 0.63
N ALA A 258 -11.14 -23.78 1.78
CA ALA A 258 -12.24 -23.52 2.71
C ALA A 258 -13.08 -22.31 2.26
N LYS A 259 -14.09 -22.56 1.43
CA LYS A 259 -15.37 -21.83 1.59
C LYS A 259 -15.92 -22.20 2.97
N ALA A 260 -16.68 -21.32 3.62
CA ALA A 260 -17.12 -21.52 5.00
C ALA A 260 -17.67 -22.96 5.22
N THR A 261 -16.90 -23.79 5.95
CA THR A 261 -17.12 -25.24 6.06
C THR A 261 -17.20 -25.60 7.53
N LYS A 262 -18.36 -26.10 7.94
CA LYS A 262 -18.54 -26.77 9.22
C LYS A 262 -17.91 -28.17 9.13
N ILE A 263 -16.80 -28.38 9.83
CA ILE A 263 -16.07 -29.66 9.82
C ILE A 263 -16.73 -30.64 10.79
N SER A 264 -17.23 -30.15 11.92
CA SER A 264 -17.99 -30.92 12.89
C SER A 264 -18.99 -30.01 13.61
N SER A 265 -19.77 -30.57 14.55
CA SER A 265 -20.64 -29.75 15.41
C SER A 265 -19.88 -28.65 16.17
N LYS A 266 -18.58 -28.85 16.41
CA LYS A 266 -17.73 -27.97 17.22
C LYS A 266 -16.74 -27.13 16.43
N VAL A 267 -16.27 -27.64 15.28
CA VAL A 267 -15.16 -27.04 14.53
C VAL A 267 -15.67 -26.46 13.22
N SER A 268 -15.34 -25.20 12.98
CA SER A 268 -15.67 -24.50 11.74
C SER A 268 -14.47 -23.77 11.17
N ILE A 269 -14.32 -23.78 9.85
CA ILE A 269 -13.37 -22.92 9.12
C ILE A 269 -14.18 -21.96 8.27
N ILE A 270 -13.93 -20.66 8.41
CA ILE A 270 -14.72 -19.60 7.80
C ILE A 270 -13.79 -18.72 6.98
N GLU A 271 -14.15 -18.45 5.72
CA GLU A 271 -13.58 -17.37 4.92
C GLU A 271 -14.70 -16.36 4.65
N TYR A 272 -14.51 -15.10 5.06
CA TYR A 272 -15.53 -14.06 4.98
C TYR A 272 -14.93 -12.74 4.48
N ASN A 273 -15.64 -12.10 3.55
CA ASN A 273 -15.28 -10.79 3.03
C ASN A 273 -16.21 -9.73 3.61
N TYR A 274 -15.64 -8.74 4.28
CA TYR A 274 -16.33 -7.58 4.77
C TYR A 274 -15.86 -6.34 4.00
N LYS A 275 -16.79 -5.65 3.34
CA LYS A 275 -16.49 -4.45 2.57
C LYS A 275 -16.97 -3.20 3.32
N SER A 276 -16.02 -2.38 3.74
CA SER A 276 -16.24 -0.98 4.15
C SER A 276 -15.61 -0.06 3.08
N ASP A 277 -15.01 1.06 3.48
CA ASP A 277 -14.14 1.87 2.63
C ASP A 277 -13.04 1.00 2.00
N LYS A 278 -12.45 0.11 2.81
CA LYS A 278 -11.51 -0.92 2.39
C LYS A 278 -12.08 -2.34 2.57
N LEU A 279 -11.49 -3.30 1.87
CA LEU A 279 -11.81 -4.71 1.97
C LEU A 279 -11.06 -5.33 3.15
N LEU A 280 -11.80 -5.97 4.05
CA LEU A 280 -11.29 -6.87 5.07
C LEU A 280 -11.69 -8.31 4.70
N ARG A 281 -10.73 -9.21 4.64
CA ARG A 281 -10.95 -10.65 4.50
C ARG A 281 -10.50 -11.34 5.77
N ILE A 282 -11.41 -12.10 6.35
CA ILE A 282 -11.19 -12.90 7.55
C ILE A 282 -11.15 -14.35 7.12
N THR A 283 -10.06 -15.04 7.48
CA THR A 283 -10.03 -16.49 7.50
C THR A 283 -9.88 -16.92 8.94
N MET A 284 -10.79 -17.71 9.49
CA MET A 284 -10.69 -18.15 10.89
C MET A 284 -11.12 -19.59 11.10
N ARG A 285 -10.47 -20.23 12.06
CA ARG A 285 -10.87 -21.52 12.62
C ARG A 285 -11.45 -21.27 14.01
N VAL A 286 -12.66 -21.77 14.21
CA VAL A 286 -13.42 -21.62 15.47
C VAL A 286 -13.70 -23.01 16.05
N ILE A 287 -13.46 -23.17 17.36
CA ILE A 287 -13.73 -24.40 18.12
C ILE A 287 -14.62 -24.02 19.30
N ASP A 288 -15.84 -24.58 19.38
CA ASP A 288 -16.81 -24.29 20.45
C ASP A 288 -16.99 -22.77 20.68
N ASP A 289 -17.15 -22.04 19.56
CA ASP A 289 -17.28 -20.57 19.50
C ASP A 289 -16.06 -19.75 19.95
N VAL A 290 -14.93 -20.40 20.21
CA VAL A 290 -13.66 -19.74 20.52
C VAL A 290 -12.77 -19.67 19.28
N ILE A 291 -12.11 -18.53 19.06
CA ILE A 291 -11.13 -18.34 17.98
C ILE A 291 -9.90 -19.20 18.30
N ASP A 292 -9.72 -20.29 17.55
CA ASP A 292 -8.49 -21.11 17.60
C ASP A 292 -7.39 -20.43 16.78
N GLU A 293 -7.72 -20.03 15.55
CA GLU A 293 -6.84 -19.28 14.67
C GLU A 293 -7.63 -18.26 13.85
N ILE A 294 -7.01 -17.12 13.57
CA ILE A 294 -7.55 -16.08 12.68
C ILE A 294 -6.42 -15.52 11.83
N SER A 295 -6.75 -15.18 10.59
CA SER A 295 -5.93 -14.38 9.69
C SER A 295 -6.77 -13.28 9.06
N LEU A 296 -6.22 -12.07 9.06
CA LEU A 296 -6.81 -10.87 8.50
C LEU A 296 -5.98 -10.44 7.29
N SER A 297 -6.64 -10.19 6.18
CA SER A 297 -6.02 -9.70 4.95
C SER A 297 -6.91 -8.67 4.27
N GLY A 298 -6.37 -7.89 3.34
CA GLY A 298 -7.15 -6.84 2.69
C GLY A 298 -6.31 -5.74 2.06
N ASP A 299 -6.99 -4.71 1.52
CA ASP A 299 -6.38 -3.55 0.85
C ASP A 299 -6.32 -2.30 1.75
N PHE A 300 -6.45 -2.49 3.06
CA PHE A 300 -6.31 -1.44 4.08
C PHE A 300 -4.84 -1.11 4.38
N PHE A 301 -4.62 -0.04 5.13
CA PHE A 301 -3.32 0.33 5.67
C PHE A 301 -3.33 0.14 7.19
N ALA A 302 -2.31 -0.47 7.76
CA ALA A 302 -2.17 -0.64 9.20
C ALA A 302 -0.82 -0.12 9.70
N TYR A 303 -0.84 0.55 10.85
CA TYR A 303 0.31 1.18 11.48
C TYR A 303 0.29 0.88 12.98
N PRO A 304 1.39 0.40 13.59
CA PRO A 304 2.64 -0.05 12.95
C PRO A 304 2.48 -1.29 12.06
N LEU A 305 3.54 -1.69 11.34
CA LEU A 305 3.51 -2.76 10.34
C LEU A 305 3.05 -4.13 10.90
N ASP A 306 3.34 -4.38 12.17
CA ASP A 306 2.99 -5.58 12.92
C ASP A 306 1.57 -5.56 13.53
N SER A 307 0.80 -4.48 13.32
CA SER A 307 -0.56 -4.32 13.85
C SER A 307 -1.45 -5.53 13.58
N VAL A 308 -1.46 -6.01 12.33
CA VAL A 308 -2.31 -7.13 11.93
C VAL A 308 -1.89 -8.42 12.63
N SER A 309 -0.58 -8.71 12.70
CA SER A 309 -0.09 -9.89 13.42
C SER A 309 -0.41 -9.82 14.91
N ASN A 310 -0.31 -8.64 15.53
CA ASN A 310 -0.65 -8.47 16.94
C ASN A 310 -2.15 -8.70 17.19
N ILE A 311 -3.03 -8.22 16.31
CA ILE A 311 -4.46 -8.53 16.37
C ILE A 311 -4.71 -10.03 16.22
N GLU A 312 -4.11 -10.67 15.22
CA GLU A 312 -4.30 -12.10 14.96
C GLU A 312 -3.83 -12.99 16.12
N GLU A 313 -2.70 -12.65 16.75
CA GLU A 313 -2.14 -13.39 17.88
C GLU A 313 -2.94 -13.18 19.15
N GLU A 314 -3.29 -11.94 19.48
CA GLU A 314 -3.97 -11.61 20.74
C GLU A 314 -5.47 -11.97 20.73
N LEU A 315 -6.09 -12.14 19.56
CA LEU A 315 -7.48 -12.64 19.45
C LEU A 315 -7.62 -14.15 19.67
N ARG A 316 -6.54 -14.93 19.59
CA ARG A 316 -6.59 -16.38 19.85
C ARG A 316 -7.09 -16.65 21.28
N GLY A 317 -7.96 -17.65 21.41
CA GLY A 317 -8.60 -18.00 22.68
C GLY A 317 -9.75 -17.06 23.08
N THR A 318 -10.13 -16.09 22.24
CA THR A 318 -11.25 -15.19 22.52
C THR A 318 -12.56 -15.81 22.04
N LEU A 319 -13.61 -15.70 22.87
CA LEU A 319 -14.97 -16.10 22.49
C LEU A 319 -15.48 -15.18 21.36
N VAL A 320 -16.09 -15.77 20.33
CA VAL A 320 -16.75 -15.05 19.23
C VAL A 320 -18.10 -14.50 19.70
N ASP A 321 -18.01 -13.51 20.58
CA ASP A 321 -19.13 -12.75 21.09
C ASP A 321 -18.81 -11.25 20.98
N LYS A 322 -19.82 -10.46 20.61
CA LYS A 322 -19.65 -9.04 20.30
C LYS A 322 -19.06 -8.25 21.48
N LYS A 323 -19.44 -8.56 22.72
CA LYS A 323 -18.95 -7.84 23.90
C LYS A 323 -17.49 -8.18 24.17
N PHE A 324 -17.16 -9.48 24.22
CA PHE A 324 -15.79 -9.93 24.50
C PHE A 324 -14.80 -9.48 23.41
N LEU A 325 -15.19 -9.56 22.13
CA LEU A 325 -14.37 -9.09 21.02
C LEU A 325 -14.10 -7.59 21.09
N LYS A 326 -15.11 -6.78 21.44
CA LYS A 326 -14.96 -5.32 21.56
C LYS A 326 -14.02 -4.95 22.69
N GLU A 327 -14.16 -5.57 23.87
CA GLU A 327 -13.26 -5.31 24.99
C GLU A 327 -11.81 -5.71 24.65
N LYS A 328 -11.63 -6.87 24.01
CA LYS A 328 -10.32 -7.38 23.63
C LYS A 328 -9.64 -6.53 22.55
N LEU A 329 -10.36 -6.15 21.49
CA LEU A 329 -9.78 -5.32 20.42
C LEU A 329 -9.41 -3.93 20.91
N LYS A 330 -10.22 -3.31 21.77
CA LYS A 330 -9.88 -2.02 22.37
C LYS A 330 -8.55 -2.05 23.13
N ASP A 331 -8.33 -3.11 23.91
CA ASP A 331 -7.07 -3.32 24.63
C ASP A 331 -5.89 -3.50 23.66
N ILE A 332 -6.06 -4.35 22.64
CA ILE A 332 -5.04 -4.58 21.61
C ILE A 332 -4.66 -3.28 20.88
N PHE A 333 -5.65 -2.49 20.47
CA PHE A 333 -5.44 -1.22 19.75
C PHE A 333 -4.70 -0.21 20.63
N LEU A 334 -5.10 -0.07 21.90
CA LEU A 334 -4.47 0.86 22.83
C LEU A 334 -3.03 0.45 23.15
N LYS A 335 -2.82 -0.81 23.54
CA LYS A 335 -1.53 -1.38 23.93
C LYS A 335 -0.49 -1.27 22.82
N ASN A 336 -0.89 -1.62 21.59
CA ASN A 336 0.01 -1.66 20.44
C ASN A 336 -0.02 -0.36 19.60
N LYS A 337 -0.79 0.65 20.04
CA LYS A 337 -0.98 1.95 19.34
C LYS A 337 -1.40 1.76 17.88
N ILE A 338 -2.30 0.82 17.62
CA ILE A 338 -2.73 0.44 16.28
C ILE A 338 -3.61 1.53 15.68
N LYS A 339 -3.33 1.84 14.41
CA LYS A 339 -4.18 2.63 13.54
C LYS A 339 -4.38 1.88 12.24
N ILE A 340 -5.64 1.66 11.85
CA ILE A 340 -6.01 1.06 10.57
C ILE A 340 -6.83 2.07 9.77
N GLU A 341 -6.51 2.22 8.49
CA GLU A 341 -7.19 3.16 7.59
C GLU A 341 -8.18 2.43 6.69
N GLY A 342 -9.43 2.92 6.73
CA GLY A 342 -10.55 2.36 5.97
C GLY A 342 -11.23 1.15 6.59
N ILE A 343 -10.82 0.75 7.80
CA ILE A 343 -11.52 -0.23 8.66
C ILE A 343 -11.41 0.22 10.11
N THR A 344 -12.54 0.37 10.80
CA THR A 344 -12.58 0.71 12.24
C THR A 344 -12.51 -0.54 13.14
N GLU A 345 -12.19 -0.34 14.42
CA GLU A 345 -12.21 -1.40 15.43
C GLU A 345 -13.58 -2.10 15.49
N GLU A 346 -14.67 -1.31 15.49
CA GLU A 346 -16.03 -1.86 15.49
C GLU A 346 -16.37 -2.62 14.21
N GLU A 347 -15.77 -2.27 13.08
CA GLU A 347 -15.94 -3.01 11.83
C GLU A 347 -15.24 -4.37 11.87
N ILE A 348 -14.07 -4.47 12.50
CA ILE A 348 -13.41 -5.76 12.73
C ILE A 348 -14.29 -6.65 13.62
N VAL A 349 -14.84 -6.12 14.72
CA VAL A 349 -15.79 -6.87 15.58
C VAL A 349 -16.98 -7.36 14.76
N ARG A 350 -17.62 -6.46 14.00
CA ARG A 350 -18.78 -6.80 13.17
C ARG A 350 -18.44 -7.87 12.14
N ALA A 351 -17.30 -7.75 11.48
CA ALA A 351 -16.86 -8.70 10.47
C ALA A 351 -16.63 -10.10 11.06
N ILE A 352 -16.01 -10.22 12.23
CA ILE A 352 -15.79 -11.50 12.91
C ILE A 352 -17.12 -12.15 13.30
N VAL A 353 -18.06 -11.36 13.88
CA VAL A 353 -19.38 -11.87 14.28
C VAL A 353 -20.17 -12.34 13.06
N GLN A 354 -20.25 -11.54 12.00
CA GLN A 354 -20.94 -11.91 10.76
C GLN A 354 -20.31 -13.12 10.07
N ALA A 355 -18.98 -13.23 10.10
CA ALA A 355 -18.27 -14.39 9.59
C ALA A 355 -18.76 -15.67 10.29
N LYS A 356 -18.91 -15.64 11.62
CA LYS A 356 -19.44 -16.76 12.40
C LYS A 356 -20.93 -17.02 12.15
N GLU A 357 -21.73 -15.98 11.96
CA GLU A 357 -23.16 -16.11 11.62
C GLU A 357 -23.36 -16.74 10.22
N SER A 358 -22.42 -16.55 9.29
CA SER A 358 -22.53 -17.06 7.91
C SER A 358 -22.55 -18.61 7.77
N ILE A 359 -22.26 -19.33 8.85
CA ILE A 359 -22.23 -20.80 8.92
C ILE A 359 -23.19 -21.38 9.96
N SER A 360 -23.90 -20.50 10.68
CA SER A 360 -24.95 -20.89 11.63
C SER A 360 -26.25 -21.10 10.87
#